data_AF-A0A385SXV7-F1
#
_entry.id   AF-A0A385SXV7-F1
#
_cell.length_a   1.000
_cell.length_b   1.000
_cell.length_c   1.000
_cell.angle_alpha   90.00
_cell.angle_beta   90.00
_cell.angle_gamma   90.00
#
_symmetry.space_group_name_H-M   'P 1'
#
loop_
_entity.id
_entity.type
_entity.pdbx_description
1 polymer ?
#
loop_
_entity_poly.entity_id
_entity_poly.type
_entity_poly.pdbx_seq_one_letter_code
_entity_poly.pdbx_strand_id
1 'polypeptide(L)'
;MNEIFNLLASKVLDSVTHVKDWKSASLKIKRLEKNVGFESYYSDFADKLVEIDTTGDFQTSKAVHKLYEMTQSHPLQHSDWNRAIFTLYPDHKFSIEYIWDQDLHDRVCNNQ
;
A
#
# COMPACT_ATOMS: atom_id res chain seq x y z
N MET A 1 14.22 0.20 6.95
CA MET A 1 13.55 0.19 5.63
C MET A 1 12.99 -1.21 5.34
N ASN A 2 13.84 -2.24 5.38
CA ASN A 2 13.41 -3.64 5.16
C ASN A 2 12.28 -4.11 6.09
N GLU A 3 12.26 -3.69 7.36
CA GLU A 3 11.20 -4.09 8.31
C GLU A 3 9.80 -3.61 7.90
N ILE A 4 9.68 -2.40 7.34
CA ILE A 4 8.40 -1.84 6.88
C ILE A 4 7.91 -2.64 5.67
N PHE A 5 8.79 -2.88 4.70
CA PHE A 5 8.44 -3.66 3.50
C PHE A 5 8.12 -5.12 3.83
N ASN A 6 8.84 -5.72 4.78
CA ASN A 6 8.53 -7.08 5.26
C ASN A 6 7.16 -7.13 5.95
N LEU A 7 6.82 -6.12 6.75
CA LEU A 7 5.49 -6.03 7.36
C LEU A 7 4.40 -5.92 6.30
N LEU A 8 4.56 -5.03 5.32
CA LEU A 8 3.59 -4.87 4.22
C LEU A 8 3.47 -6.16 3.39
N ALA A 9 4.60 -6.80 3.06
CA ALA A 9 4.62 -8.07 2.34
C ALA A 9 3.90 -9.17 3.11
N SER A 10 4.12 -9.28 4.42
CA SER A 10 3.39 -10.25 5.28
C SER A 10 1.90 -10.00 5.23
N LYS A 11 1.45 -8.75 5.37
CA LYS A 11 0.01 -8.41 5.33
C LYS A 11 -0.63 -8.77 4.00
N VAL A 12 0.06 -8.50 2.89
CA VAL A 12 -0.41 -8.89 1.56
C VAL A 12 -0.45 -10.41 1.43
N LEU A 13 0.60 -11.11 1.86
CA LEU A 13 0.67 -12.56 1.79
C LEU A 13 -0.43 -13.24 2.60
N ASP A 14 -0.70 -12.75 3.81
CA ASP A 14 -1.78 -13.24 4.68
C ASP A 14 -3.14 -13.13 3.96
N SER A 15 -3.38 -12.04 3.23
CA SER A 15 -4.64 -11.82 2.49
C SER A 15 -4.84 -12.76 1.30
N VAL A 16 -3.75 -13.29 0.71
CA VAL A 16 -3.80 -14.19 -0.47
C VAL A 16 -3.44 -15.64 -0.16
N THR A 17 -3.17 -15.99 1.11
CA THR A 17 -2.76 -17.36 1.51
C THR A 17 -3.82 -18.43 1.14
N HIS A 18 -5.08 -18.04 1.01
CA HIS A 18 -6.17 -18.94 0.60
C HIS A 18 -6.40 -19.00 -0.92
N VAL A 19 -5.64 -18.25 -1.71
CA VAL A 19 -5.76 -18.16 -3.17
C VAL A 19 -4.63 -18.98 -3.80
N LYS A 20 -4.98 -20.00 -4.61
CA LYS A 20 -3.98 -20.88 -5.23
C LYS A 20 -3.27 -20.26 -6.42
N ASP A 21 -4.00 -19.53 -7.26
CA ASP A 21 -3.52 -19.11 -8.59
C ASP A 21 -3.61 -17.58 -8.77
N TRP A 22 -2.78 -16.86 -8.04
CA TRP A 22 -2.66 -15.40 -8.18
C TRP A 22 -1.36 -15.01 -8.90
N LYS A 23 -1.46 -14.01 -9.79
CA LYS A 23 -0.36 -13.46 -10.58
C LYS A 23 0.38 -12.34 -9.83
N SER A 24 -0.37 -11.49 -9.14
CA SER A 24 0.17 -10.45 -8.25
C SER A 24 -0.85 -10.11 -7.16
N ALA A 25 -0.37 -9.63 -6.02
CA ALA A 25 -1.19 -9.17 -4.92
C ALA A 25 -0.77 -7.75 -4.57
N SER A 26 -1.73 -6.85 -4.40
CA SER A 26 -1.47 -5.42 -4.22
C SER A 26 -2.19 -4.90 -2.98
N LEU A 27 -1.49 -4.06 -2.22
CA LEU A 27 -2.03 -3.27 -1.13
C LEU A 27 -1.98 -1.81 -1.55
N LYS A 28 -3.16 -1.25 -1.82
CA LYS A 28 -3.33 0.18 -2.05
C LYS A 28 -3.46 0.87 -0.70
N ILE A 29 -2.59 1.86 -0.51
CA ILE A 29 -2.46 2.64 0.71
C ILE A 29 -2.94 4.05 0.40
N LYS A 30 -3.83 4.58 1.21
CA LYS A 30 -4.22 6.00 1.20
C LYS A 30 -3.73 6.60 2.50
N ARG A 31 -2.77 7.51 2.43
CA ARG A 31 -2.19 8.15 3.62
C ARG A 31 -2.69 9.58 3.70
N LEU A 32 -3.36 9.87 4.82
CA LEU A 32 -3.64 11.22 5.28
C LEU A 32 -2.80 11.49 6.53
N GLU A 33 -2.79 12.74 7.02
CA GLU A 33 -1.92 13.14 8.14
C GLU A 33 -2.07 12.22 9.37
N LYS A 34 -3.32 11.90 9.73
CA LYS A 34 -3.69 11.16 10.94
C LYS A 34 -4.30 9.78 10.69
N ASN A 35 -4.54 9.43 9.43
CA ASN A 35 -5.27 8.21 9.08
C ASN A 35 -4.64 7.53 7.87
N VAL A 36 -4.72 6.20 7.86
CA VAL A 36 -4.27 5.37 6.76
C VAL A 36 -5.40 4.43 6.37
N GLY A 37 -5.81 4.50 5.10
CA GLY A 37 -6.73 3.56 4.49
C GLY A 37 -5.99 2.47 3.72
N PHE A 38 -6.55 1.28 3.71
CA PHE A 38 -5.99 0.11 3.02
C PHE A 38 -7.07 -0.56 2.17
N GLU A 39 -6.71 -0.93 0.95
CA GLU A 39 -7.53 -1.75 0.06
C GLU A 39 -6.60 -2.79 -0.58
N SER A 40 -6.88 -4.08 -0.42
CA SER A 40 -6.08 -5.14 -1.04
C SER A 40 -6.82 -5.81 -2.18
N TYR A 41 -6.04 -6.18 -3.19
CA TYR A 41 -6.51 -6.87 -4.37
C TYR A 41 -5.51 -7.93 -4.76
N TYR A 42 -5.96 -9.03 -5.36
CA TYR A 42 -5.10 -9.85 -6.19
C TYR A 42 -5.53 -9.80 -7.65
N SER A 43 -4.58 -9.99 -8.55
CA SER A 43 -4.83 -10.26 -9.96
C SER A 43 -4.67 -11.75 -10.21
N ASP A 44 -5.61 -12.36 -10.92
CA ASP A 44 -5.41 -13.69 -11.48
C ASP A 44 -4.62 -13.64 -12.80
N PHE A 45 -4.43 -14.80 -13.43
CA PHE A 45 -3.75 -14.92 -14.74
C PHE A 45 -4.58 -14.42 -15.93
N ALA A 46 -5.85 -14.09 -15.72
CA ALA A 46 -6.72 -13.44 -16.70
C ALA A 46 -6.75 -11.90 -16.52
N ASP A 47 -5.85 -11.35 -15.71
CA ASP A 47 -5.76 -9.93 -15.36
C ASP A 47 -7.02 -9.37 -14.68
N LYS A 48 -7.84 -10.24 -14.07
CA LYS A 48 -8.98 -9.83 -13.28
C LYS A 48 -8.52 -9.43 -11.89
N LEU A 49 -8.80 -8.18 -11.50
CA LEU A 49 -8.63 -7.71 -10.13
C LEU A 49 -9.78 -8.17 -9.25
N VAL A 50 -9.44 -8.81 -8.14
CA VAL A 50 -10.39 -9.28 -7.12
C VAL A 50 -10.02 -8.63 -5.80
N GLU A 51 -10.97 -7.91 -5.21
CA GLU A 51 -10.82 -7.33 -3.88
C GLU A 51 -10.83 -8.42 -2.81
N ILE A 52 -9.98 -8.26 -1.80
CA ILE A 52 -9.83 -9.19 -0.69
C ILE A 52 -9.79 -8.44 0.62
N ASP A 53 -10.31 -9.09 1.67
CA ASP A 53 -10.36 -8.50 3.00
C ASP A 53 -8.96 -8.16 3.48
N THR A 54 -8.80 -6.89 3.84
CA THR A 54 -7.55 -6.35 4.34
C THR A 54 -7.72 -5.97 5.79
N THR A 55 -6.89 -6.54 6.67
CA THR A 55 -6.77 -6.07 8.05
C THR A 55 -5.55 -5.16 8.17
N GLY A 56 -5.77 -3.88 7.85
CA GLY A 56 -4.87 -2.81 8.27
C GLY A 56 -4.99 -2.63 9.78
N ASP A 57 -3.96 -3.02 10.53
CA ASP A 57 -3.92 -2.80 11.97
C ASP A 57 -3.19 -1.50 12.34
N PHE A 58 -3.20 -1.16 13.63
CA PHE A 58 -2.51 0.02 14.15
C PHE A 58 -1.02 0.01 13.83
N GLN A 59 -0.37 -1.16 13.86
CA GLN A 59 1.06 -1.28 13.56
C GLN A 59 1.35 -1.01 12.08
N THR A 60 0.49 -1.51 11.19
CA THR A 60 0.57 -1.28 9.74
C THR A 60 0.39 0.21 9.43
N SER A 61 -0.58 0.86 10.08
CA SER A 61 -0.81 2.31 9.95
C SER A 61 0.41 3.11 10.41
N LYS A 62 0.99 2.76 11.56
CA LYS A 62 2.22 3.39 12.08
C LYS A 62 3.40 3.17 11.14
N ALA A 63 3.53 1.98 10.56
CA ALA A 63 4.59 1.67 9.61
C ALA A 63 4.46 2.50 8.32
N VAL A 64 3.25 2.74 7.84
CA VAL A 64 2.99 3.62 6.68
C VAL A 64 3.36 5.08 6.98
N HIS A 65 3.05 5.59 8.16
CA HIS A 65 3.49 6.94 8.54
C HIS A 65 5.03 7.04 8.59
N LYS A 66 5.68 6.04 9.18
CA LYS A 66 7.15 5.97 9.19
C LYS A 66 7.73 5.86 7.78
N LEU A 67 7.07 5.12 6.88
CA LEU A 67 7.45 5.05 5.47
C LEU A 67 7.44 6.44 4.85
N TYR A 68 6.34 7.18 5.04
CA TYR A 68 6.20 8.56 4.53
C TYR A 68 7.31 9.49 5.04
N GLU A 69 7.61 9.45 6.34
CA GLU A 69 8.69 10.26 6.94
C GLU A 69 10.07 9.91 6.34
N MET A 70 10.32 8.60 6.13
CA MET A 70 11.56 8.13 5.52
C MET A 70 11.70 8.59 4.07
N THR A 71 10.59 8.59 3.31
CA THR A 71 10.56 9.08 1.92
C THR A 71 10.66 10.60 1.82
N GLN A 72 10.33 11.37 2.87
CA GLN A 72 10.65 12.81 2.92
C GLN A 72 12.14 13.06 3.12
N SER A 73 12.77 12.20 3.91
CA SER A 73 14.17 12.38 4.35
C SER A 73 15.19 11.95 3.29
N HIS A 74 14.75 11.24 2.25
CA HIS A 74 15.58 10.82 1.12
C HIS A 74 14.83 11.16 -0.18
N PRO A 75 15.40 11.96 -1.09
CA PRO A 75 14.68 12.42 -2.28
C PRO A 75 14.34 11.24 -3.21
N LEU A 76 13.10 10.76 -3.13
CA LEU A 76 12.46 9.92 -4.13
C LEU A 76 11.65 10.82 -5.08
N GLN A 77 11.38 10.37 -6.30
CA GLN A 77 10.31 10.99 -7.10
C GLN A 77 9.02 10.84 -6.30
N HIS A 78 8.33 11.96 -6.03
CA HIS A 78 7.12 12.08 -5.21
C HIS A 78 7.35 12.07 -3.68
N SER A 79 8.05 13.09 -3.17
CA SER A 79 8.10 13.38 -1.73
C SER A 79 6.70 13.43 -1.12
N ASP A 80 5.75 14.12 -1.73
CA ASP A 80 4.47 14.42 -1.07
C ASP A 80 3.38 13.36 -1.26
N TRP A 81 3.72 12.11 -1.58
CA TRP A 81 2.71 11.09 -1.90
C TRP A 81 1.63 10.94 -0.81
N ASN A 82 0.38 10.84 -1.25
CA ASN A 82 -0.76 10.53 -0.38
C ASN A 82 -1.40 9.19 -0.75
N ARG A 83 -0.86 8.52 -1.77
CA ARG A 83 -1.16 7.13 -2.12
C ARG A 83 0.11 6.34 -2.38
N ALA A 84 0.06 5.06 -2.02
CA ALA A 84 1.09 4.11 -2.44
C ALA A 84 0.43 2.80 -2.87
N ILE A 85 1.04 2.12 -3.85
CA ILE A 85 0.62 0.79 -4.29
C ILE A 85 1.79 -0.15 -4.06
N PHE A 86 1.67 -1.01 -3.04
CA PHE A 86 2.63 -2.07 -2.79
C PHE A 86 2.17 -3.32 -3.52
N THR A 87 2.97 -3.84 -4.45
CA THR A 87 2.65 -5.06 -5.22
C THR A 87 3.66 -6.15 -4.90
N LEU A 88 3.16 -7.29 -4.42
CA LEU A 88 3.89 -8.53 -4.17
C LEU A 88 3.67 -9.51 -5.34
N TYR A 89 4.71 -10.25 -5.69
CA TYR A 89 4.67 -11.32 -6.68
C TYR A 89 4.92 -12.69 -6.02
N PRO A 90 4.51 -13.81 -6.63
CA PRO A 90 4.68 -15.14 -6.06
C PRO A 90 6.15 -15.54 -5.82
N ASP A 91 7.10 -14.92 -6.53
CA ASP A 91 8.54 -15.13 -6.36
C ASP A 91 9.16 -14.29 -5.22
N HIS A 92 8.31 -13.73 -4.35
CA HIS A 92 8.65 -12.84 -3.24
C HIS A 92 9.31 -11.52 -3.66
N LYS A 93 9.36 -11.21 -4.96
CA LYS A 93 9.68 -9.85 -5.39
C LYS A 93 8.53 -8.94 -5.05
N PHE A 94 8.85 -7.69 -4.80
CA PHE A 94 7.85 -6.65 -4.61
C PHE A 94 8.26 -5.37 -5.34
N SER A 95 7.25 -4.52 -5.56
CA SER A 95 7.42 -3.17 -6.07
C SER A 95 6.53 -2.24 -5.27
N ILE A 96 6.95 -0.98 -5.13
CA ILE A 96 6.11 0.06 -4.54
C ILE A 96 6.10 1.27 -5.45
N GLU A 97 4.90 1.78 -5.70
CA GLU A 97 4.67 3.01 -6.45
C GLU A 97 4.13 4.08 -5.49
N TYR A 98 4.70 5.28 -5.55
CA TYR A 98 4.26 6.43 -4.76
C TYR A 98 3.55 7.42 -5.68
N ILE A 99 2.35 7.84 -5.27
CA ILE A 99 1.45 8.63 -6.11
C ILE A 99 0.96 9.83 -5.32
N TRP A 100 0.96 11.00 -5.96
CA TRP A 100 0.22 12.17 -5.51
C TRP A 100 -1.16 12.20 -6.15
N ASP A 101 -2.21 12.11 -5.33
CA ASP A 101 -3.60 12.28 -5.75
C ASP A 101 -4.12 13.65 -5.27
N GLN A 102 -4.18 14.61 -6.19
CA GLN A 102 -4.68 15.96 -5.90
C GLN A 102 -6.13 15.95 -5.40
N ASP A 103 -6.99 15.10 -5.96
CA ASP A 103 -8.40 15.03 -5.56
C ASP A 103 -8.55 14.55 -4.11
N LEU A 104 -7.73 13.58 -3.69
CA LEU A 104 -7.69 13.14 -2.30
C LEU A 104 -7.24 14.28 -1.37
N HIS A 105 -6.23 15.05 -1.78
CA HIS A 105 -5.76 16.20 -1.02
C HIS A 105 -6.84 17.28 -0.89
N ASP A 106 -7.44 17.69 -2.01
CA ASP A 106 -8.44 18.75 -2.06
C ASP A 106 -9.68 18.38 -1.25
N ARG A 107 -10.12 17.11 -1.28
CA ARG A 107 -11.25 16.65 -0.46
C ARG A 107 -10.99 16.74 1.04
N VAL A 108 -9.74 16.65 1.47
CA VAL A 108 -9.36 16.73 2.88
C VAL A 108 -9.13 18.18 3.29
N CYS A 109 -8.51 18.98 2.43
CA CYS A 109 -8.19 20.39 2.71
C CYS A 109 -9.37 21.35 2.51
N ASN A 110 -10.31 21.09 1.59
CA ASN A 110 -11.51 21.91 1.39
C ASN A 110 -12.65 21.63 2.39
N ASN A 111 -12.47 20.67 3.31
CA ASN A 111 -13.43 20.37 4.39
C ASN A 111 -12.99 20.96 5.74
N GLN A 112 -12.11 21.97 5.76
CA GLN A 112 -11.74 22.78 6.93
C GLN A 112 -12.44 24.15 6.90
#